data_AF-A0A1V4Z4X7-F1
#
_entry.id   AF-A0A1V4Z4X7-F1
#
_cell.length_a   1.000
_cell.length_b   1.000
_cell.length_c   1.000
_cell.angle_alpha   90.00
_cell.angle_beta   90.00
_cell.angle_gamma   90.00
#
_symmetry.space_group_name_H-M   'P 1'
#
loop_
_entity.id
_entity.type
_entity.pdbx_description
1 polymer ?
#
loop_
_entity_poly.entity_id
_entity_poly.type
_entity_poly.pdbx_seq_one_letter_code
_entity_poly.pdbx_strand_id
1 'polypeptide(L)'
;MSDELSVIREAILGTSGLGGVLKFNALYNGSFETESGKPDLPAIQEAISHAFPPEQAVIIMTRVAKKLGGSPGTILAAAVRANQAGTPAIATESQAGNNTEGSTTFARYFDADPGQVRDIVCEARRIRLAMGKPVTESTGASGDGAADTSLHAPVTAAEATVEKTMDTALEVAPATPDVRAAASPVSPGPGRAEPCTIPVRPREAADTEPDIDREIRQFAYGQTAHSSMDIIDFIRYLKDKGYSFEESIALEKIYVRIEERKKEDRSAIEKEVEGLFYGARAPPEQDICDLIERLRESGLVFEEMDVRRLVRVAALRRAQDSL
;
A
#
# COMPACT_ATOMS: atom_id res chain seq x y z
N MET A 1 -14.43 -35.54 -11.45
CA MET A 1 -14.34 -34.40 -10.51
C MET A 1 -15.76 -34.15 -10.05
N SER A 2 -16.01 -34.15 -8.74
CA SER A 2 -17.33 -33.93 -8.16
C SER A 2 -17.91 -32.58 -8.63
N ASP A 3 -19.19 -32.58 -9.04
CA ASP A 3 -19.88 -31.40 -9.56
C ASP A 3 -19.87 -30.25 -8.54
N GLU A 4 -19.76 -30.57 -7.25
CA GLU A 4 -19.70 -29.60 -6.16
C GLU A 4 -18.40 -28.80 -6.12
N LEU A 5 -17.25 -29.38 -6.47
CA LEU A 5 -15.99 -28.64 -6.54
C LEU A 5 -16.01 -27.62 -7.68
N SER A 6 -16.68 -27.97 -8.78
CA SER A 6 -16.91 -27.07 -9.91
C SER A 6 -17.73 -25.86 -9.47
N VAL A 7 -18.79 -26.09 -8.69
CA VAL A 7 -19.64 -25.04 -8.11
C VAL A 7 -18.84 -24.07 -7.22
N ILE A 8 -17.94 -24.58 -6.38
CA ILE A 8 -17.08 -23.75 -5.52
C ILE A 8 -16.10 -22.92 -6.35
N ARG A 9 -15.43 -23.55 -7.32
CA ARG A 9 -14.48 -22.85 -8.20
C ARG A 9 -15.16 -21.78 -9.04
N GLU A 10 -16.37 -22.03 -9.54
CA GLU A 10 -17.14 -21.05 -10.29
C GLU A 10 -17.56 -19.87 -9.40
N ALA A 11 -17.97 -20.14 -8.15
CA ALA A 11 -18.32 -19.08 -7.19
C ALA A 11 -17.11 -18.19 -6.85
N ILE A 12 -15.93 -18.80 -6.66
CA ILE A 12 -14.66 -18.09 -6.44
C ILE A 12 -14.27 -17.31 -7.68
N LEU A 13 -14.32 -17.94 -8.87
CA LEU A 13 -13.97 -17.30 -10.13
C LEU A 13 -14.82 -16.05 -10.39
N GLY A 14 -16.14 -16.14 -10.13
CA GLY A 14 -17.06 -15.02 -10.30
C GLY A 14 -16.97 -13.93 -9.22
N THR A 15 -16.17 -14.13 -8.15
CA THR A 15 -16.02 -13.15 -7.06
C THR A 15 -14.62 -12.55 -7.02
N SER A 16 -13.59 -13.39 -7.18
CA SER A 16 -12.17 -13.04 -6.99
C SER A 16 -11.30 -13.38 -8.21
N GLY A 17 -11.90 -13.81 -9.33
CA GLY A 17 -11.21 -14.14 -10.56
C GLY A 17 -10.30 -15.37 -10.47
N LEU A 18 -9.48 -15.58 -11.50
CA LEU A 18 -8.59 -16.74 -11.61
C LEU A 18 -7.55 -16.79 -10.48
N GLY A 19 -7.06 -15.63 -10.03
CA GLY A 19 -6.13 -15.53 -8.91
C GLY A 19 -6.73 -16.05 -7.59
N GLY A 20 -8.02 -15.85 -7.37
CA GLY A 20 -8.74 -16.43 -6.23
C GLY A 20 -8.79 -17.96 -6.29
N VAL A 21 -9.05 -18.52 -7.47
CA VAL A 21 -9.08 -19.98 -7.69
C VAL A 21 -7.71 -20.60 -7.42
N LEU A 22 -6.62 -19.96 -7.85
CA LEU A 22 -5.26 -20.43 -7.59
C LEU A 22 -4.92 -20.40 -6.08
N LYS A 23 -5.30 -19.33 -5.37
CA LYS A 23 -5.11 -19.24 -3.91
C LYS A 23 -5.87 -20.33 -3.17
N PHE A 24 -7.13 -20.55 -3.54
CA PHE A 24 -7.95 -21.60 -2.95
C PHE A 24 -7.38 -23.00 -3.24
N ASN A 25 -6.94 -23.26 -4.48
CA ASN A 25 -6.30 -24.53 -4.85
C ASN A 25 -4.97 -24.77 -4.10
N ALA A 26 -4.22 -23.71 -3.78
CA ALA A 26 -2.97 -23.84 -3.01
C ALA A 26 -3.21 -24.24 -1.54
N LEU A 27 -4.37 -23.88 -0.98
CA LEU A 27 -4.80 -24.32 0.35
C LEU A 27 -5.50 -25.68 0.30
N TYR A 28 -5.90 -26.12 -0.89
CA TYR A 28 -6.61 -27.37 -1.11
C TYR A 28 -5.64 -28.55 -1.32
N ASN A 29 -5.40 -29.31 -0.26
CA ASN A 29 -4.45 -30.44 -0.27
C ASN A 29 -5.04 -31.81 -0.68
N GLY A 30 -6.19 -31.88 -1.34
CA GLY A 30 -6.58 -33.12 -2.02
C GLY A 30 -8.08 -33.39 -2.11
N SER A 31 -8.81 -33.32 -1.00
CA SER A 31 -10.26 -33.55 -1.01
C SER A 31 -10.97 -32.79 0.11
N PHE A 32 -12.12 -32.21 -0.22
CA PHE A 32 -13.09 -31.68 0.75
C PHE A 32 -14.25 -32.67 0.86
N GLU A 33 -14.02 -33.95 0.59
CA GLU A 33 -15.03 -34.97 0.73
C GLU A 33 -14.86 -35.62 2.10
N THR A 34 -15.96 -35.67 2.85
CA THR A 34 -16.08 -36.51 4.04
C THR A 34 -15.88 -37.98 3.67
N GLU A 35 -15.70 -38.86 4.66
CA GLU A 35 -15.64 -40.32 4.46
C GLU A 35 -16.87 -40.89 3.71
N SER A 36 -17.98 -40.14 3.70
CA SER A 36 -19.21 -40.48 2.98
C SER A 36 -19.21 -40.07 1.49
N GLY A 37 -18.14 -39.46 0.99
CA GLY A 37 -18.05 -38.91 -0.36
C GLY A 37 -18.82 -37.60 -0.57
N LYS A 38 -19.38 -37.01 0.50
CA LYS A 38 -20.11 -35.73 0.46
C LYS A 38 -19.17 -34.56 0.77
N PRO A 39 -19.43 -33.35 0.21
CA PRO A 39 -18.64 -32.17 0.51
C PRO A 39 -18.70 -31.80 2.01
N ASP A 40 -17.53 -31.69 2.61
CA ASP A 40 -17.27 -31.18 3.95
C ASP A 40 -17.39 -29.65 3.93
N LEU A 41 -18.63 -29.18 4.04
CA LEU A 41 -18.96 -27.76 4.05
C LEU A 41 -18.20 -26.98 5.15
N PRO A 42 -18.02 -27.51 6.38
CA PRO A 42 -17.14 -26.89 7.38
C PRO A 42 -15.70 -26.67 6.89
N ALA A 43 -15.05 -27.70 6.35
CA ALA A 43 -13.68 -27.59 5.86
C ALA A 43 -13.58 -26.61 4.67
N ILE A 44 -14.58 -26.61 3.78
CA ILE A 44 -14.69 -25.66 2.67
C ILE A 44 -14.84 -24.23 3.19
N GLN A 45 -15.69 -24.02 4.20
CA GLN A 45 -15.93 -22.72 4.81
C GLN A 45 -14.65 -22.19 5.45
N GLU A 46 -13.94 -23.02 6.21
CA GLU A 46 -12.66 -22.67 6.84
C GLU A 46 -11.62 -22.29 5.79
N ALA A 47 -11.47 -23.10 4.73
CA ALA A 47 -10.55 -22.80 3.64
C ALA A 47 -10.89 -21.49 2.91
N ILE A 48 -12.17 -21.20 2.69
CA ILE A 48 -12.62 -19.95 2.07
C ILE A 48 -12.37 -18.75 3.00
N SER A 49 -12.65 -18.89 4.30
CA SER A 49 -12.37 -17.86 5.30
C SER A 49 -10.87 -17.57 5.45
N HIS A 50 -10.01 -18.58 5.25
CA HIS A 50 -8.56 -18.38 5.22
C HIS A 50 -8.06 -17.76 3.90
N ALA A 51 -8.65 -18.14 2.78
CA ALA A 51 -8.19 -17.73 1.46
C ALA A 51 -8.62 -16.30 1.06
N PHE A 52 -9.74 -15.82 1.61
CA PHE A 52 -10.41 -14.60 1.15
C PHE A 52 -10.75 -13.63 2.29
N PRO A 53 -10.78 -12.31 2.04
CA PRO A 53 -11.32 -11.34 2.98
C PRO A 53 -12.76 -11.69 3.39
N PRO A 54 -13.20 -11.31 4.61
CA PRO A 54 -14.52 -11.68 5.13
C PRO A 54 -15.68 -11.32 4.19
N GLU A 55 -15.62 -10.17 3.53
CA GLU A 55 -16.67 -9.70 2.62
C GLU A 55 -16.77 -10.61 1.39
N GLN A 56 -15.63 -11.04 0.85
CA GLN A 56 -15.56 -11.95 -0.29
C GLN A 56 -15.94 -13.38 0.12
N ALA A 57 -15.48 -13.84 1.28
CA ALA A 57 -15.80 -15.16 1.81
C ALA A 57 -17.31 -15.36 1.97
N VAL A 58 -18.02 -14.35 2.50
CA VAL A 58 -19.49 -14.37 2.63
C VAL A 58 -20.18 -14.48 1.27
N ILE A 59 -19.76 -13.69 0.29
CA ILE A 59 -20.32 -13.73 -1.07
C ILE A 59 -20.11 -15.11 -1.72
N ILE A 60 -18.88 -15.64 -1.61
CA ILE A 60 -18.52 -16.94 -2.16
C ILE A 60 -19.37 -18.04 -1.50
N MET A 61 -19.42 -18.09 -0.17
CA MET A 61 -20.20 -19.08 0.57
C MET A 61 -21.70 -18.99 0.28
N THR A 62 -22.22 -17.79 0.08
CA THR A 62 -23.63 -17.58 -0.28
C THR A 62 -23.94 -18.15 -1.67
N ARG A 63 -23.04 -17.97 -2.63
CA ARG A 63 -23.17 -18.54 -3.99
C ARG A 63 -23.06 -20.07 -3.99
N VAL A 64 -22.11 -20.60 -3.22
CA VAL A 64 -21.94 -22.06 -3.03
C VAL A 64 -23.19 -22.67 -2.42
N ALA A 65 -23.71 -22.09 -1.33
CA ALA A 65 -24.94 -22.52 -0.67
C ALA A 65 -26.13 -22.59 -1.62
N LYS A 66 -26.34 -21.51 -2.40
CA LYS A 66 -27.45 -21.40 -3.34
C LYS A 66 -27.40 -22.47 -4.42
N LYS A 67 -26.21 -22.82 -4.92
CA LYS A 67 -26.02 -23.83 -5.96
C LYS A 67 -26.08 -25.26 -5.41
N LEU A 68 -25.63 -25.49 -4.17
CA LEU A 68 -25.68 -26.80 -3.52
C LEU A 68 -27.01 -27.10 -2.82
N GLY A 69 -28.03 -26.25 -2.98
CA GLY A 69 -29.36 -26.43 -2.39
C GLY A 69 -29.42 -26.20 -0.88
N GLY A 70 -28.39 -25.59 -0.29
CA GLY A 70 -28.37 -25.21 1.12
C GLY A 70 -29.22 -23.97 1.39
N SER A 71 -29.96 -23.97 2.50
CA SER A 71 -30.66 -22.78 3.01
C SER A 71 -29.63 -21.67 3.32
N PRO A 72 -29.74 -20.48 2.71
CA PRO A 72 -28.85 -19.35 2.99
C PRO A 72 -28.83 -18.96 4.49
N GLY A 73 -29.92 -19.23 5.21
CA GLY A 73 -30.08 -18.88 6.62
C GLY A 73 -29.13 -19.63 7.56
N THR A 74 -28.77 -20.88 7.25
CA THR A 74 -27.87 -21.68 8.10
C THR A 74 -26.43 -21.19 8.01
N ILE A 75 -26.01 -20.69 6.84
CA ILE A 75 -24.63 -20.25 6.57
C ILE A 75 -24.43 -18.81 7.03
N LEU A 76 -25.43 -17.94 6.86
CA LEU A 76 -25.38 -16.59 7.43
C LEU A 76 -25.33 -16.66 8.97
N ALA A 77 -26.09 -17.57 9.59
CA ALA A 77 -26.04 -17.79 11.02
C ALA A 77 -24.68 -18.33 11.49
N ALA A 78 -24.02 -19.21 10.72
CA ALA A 78 -22.68 -19.71 11.05
C ALA A 78 -21.59 -18.63 10.88
N ALA A 79 -21.65 -17.82 9.81
CA ALA A 79 -20.71 -16.72 9.58
C ALA A 79 -20.87 -15.59 10.61
N VAL A 80 -22.12 -15.25 10.97
CA VAL A 80 -22.40 -14.29 12.04
C VAL A 80 -21.96 -14.83 13.39
N ARG A 81 -22.11 -16.13 13.66
CA ARG A 81 -21.64 -16.75 14.91
C ARG A 81 -20.11 -16.82 14.99
N ALA A 82 -19.42 -17.02 13.87
CA ALA A 82 -17.96 -16.93 13.80
C ALA A 82 -17.44 -15.50 14.04
N ASN A 83 -18.19 -14.47 13.63
CA ASN A 83 -17.87 -13.07 13.92
C ASN A 83 -18.30 -12.59 15.31
N GLN A 84 -19.29 -13.23 15.94
CA GLN A 84 -19.80 -12.89 17.29
C GLN A 84 -19.16 -13.71 18.41
N ALA A 85 -18.58 -14.87 18.10
CA ALA A 85 -17.70 -15.59 19.02
C ALA A 85 -16.39 -14.81 19.14
N GLY A 86 -16.43 -13.74 19.94
CA GLY A 86 -15.22 -13.09 20.45
C GLY A 86 -14.28 -14.16 20.96
N THR A 87 -13.01 -14.02 20.59
CA THR A 87 -11.89 -14.90 20.93
C THR A 87 -12.08 -15.50 22.32
N PRO A 88 -12.33 -16.82 22.45
CA PRO A 88 -12.31 -17.41 23.79
C PRO A 88 -10.90 -17.18 24.35
N ALA A 89 -10.85 -16.64 25.56
CA ALA A 89 -9.62 -16.53 26.34
C ALA A 89 -9.04 -17.94 26.47
N ILE A 90 -8.04 -18.26 25.64
CA ILE A 90 -7.27 -19.48 25.78
C ILE A 90 -6.40 -19.27 27.01
N ALA A 91 -6.74 -20.01 28.06
CA ALA A 91 -5.95 -20.17 29.25
C ALA A 91 -4.52 -20.53 28.87
N THR A 92 -3.58 -19.86 29.54
CA THR A 92 -2.14 -20.02 29.42
C THR A 92 -1.73 -21.44 29.80
N GLU A 93 -1.76 -22.38 28.84
CA GLU A 93 -0.97 -23.60 28.94
C GLU A 93 0.35 -23.38 28.22
N SER A 94 1.40 -23.38 29.03
CA SER A 94 2.80 -23.26 28.66
C SER A 94 3.20 -24.40 27.73
N GLN A 95 3.09 -24.20 26.42
CA GLN A 95 3.82 -24.99 25.43
C GLN A 95 5.24 -24.42 25.30
N ALA A 96 6.09 -24.82 26.24
CA ALA A 96 7.53 -24.74 26.10
C ALA A 96 7.97 -25.70 24.99
N GLY A 97 8.10 -25.19 23.76
CA GLY A 97 8.61 -25.98 22.64
C GLY A 97 9.04 -25.09 21.47
N ASN A 98 10.35 -24.93 21.32
CA ASN A 98 11.07 -24.62 20.07
C ASN A 98 11.09 -23.18 19.49
N ASN A 99 10.78 -22.12 20.25
CA ASN A 99 11.01 -20.73 19.79
C ASN A 99 12.33 -20.07 20.28
N THR A 100 13.25 -20.87 20.81
CA THR A 100 14.51 -20.39 21.42
C THR A 100 15.58 -19.96 20.41
N GLU A 101 15.58 -20.50 19.18
CA GLU A 101 16.64 -20.24 18.19
C GLU A 101 16.55 -18.85 17.53
N GLY A 102 15.34 -18.39 17.21
CA GLY A 102 15.17 -17.07 16.57
C GLY A 102 15.51 -15.91 17.51
N SER A 103 15.05 -15.98 18.76
CA SER A 103 15.24 -14.90 19.74
C SER A 103 16.70 -14.74 20.18
N THR A 104 17.46 -15.83 20.27
CA THR A 104 18.89 -15.80 20.65
C THR A 104 19.79 -15.22 19.54
N THR A 105 19.45 -15.46 18.27
CA THR A 105 20.17 -14.90 17.12
C THR A 105 19.97 -13.38 17.02
N PHE A 106 18.74 -12.90 17.21
CA PHE A 106 18.43 -11.47 17.26
C PHE A 106 19.07 -10.79 18.49
N ALA A 107 19.05 -11.42 19.66
CA ALA A 107 19.66 -10.88 20.87
C ALA A 107 21.17 -10.65 20.72
N ARG A 108 21.89 -11.56 20.04
CA ARG A 108 23.32 -11.36 19.72
C ARG A 108 23.58 -10.20 18.76
N TYR A 109 22.67 -9.93 17.82
CA TYR A 109 22.85 -8.86 16.84
C TYR A 109 22.67 -7.46 17.45
N PHE A 110 21.84 -7.37 18.49
CA PHE A 110 21.50 -6.10 19.16
C PHE A 110 22.12 -5.96 20.56
N ASP A 111 22.98 -6.89 20.97
CA ASP A 111 23.63 -6.96 22.29
C ASP A 111 22.64 -6.76 23.47
N ALA A 112 21.47 -7.38 23.35
CA ALA A 112 20.34 -7.24 24.27
C ALA A 112 20.04 -8.55 25.00
N ASP A 113 19.35 -8.46 26.15
CA ASP A 113 18.93 -9.65 26.88
C ASP A 113 17.92 -10.47 26.05
N PRO A 114 18.12 -11.79 25.86
CA PRO A 114 17.23 -12.63 25.06
C PRO A 114 15.78 -12.67 25.57
N GLY A 115 15.55 -12.45 26.86
CA GLY A 115 14.21 -12.31 27.44
C GLY A 115 13.51 -11.06 26.93
N GLN A 116 14.19 -9.92 26.96
CA GLN A 116 13.64 -8.66 26.45
C GLN A 116 13.33 -8.70 24.95
N VAL A 117 14.21 -9.31 24.15
CA VAL A 117 13.97 -9.47 22.71
C VAL A 117 12.75 -10.36 22.43
N ARG A 118 12.56 -11.41 23.24
CA ARG A 118 11.37 -12.27 23.14
C ARG A 118 10.10 -11.49 23.44
N ASP A 119 10.08 -10.69 24.50
CA ASP A 119 8.92 -9.89 24.87
C ASP A 119 8.54 -8.89 23.79
N ILE A 120 9.54 -8.24 23.17
CA ILE A 120 9.33 -7.32 22.05
C ILE A 120 8.75 -8.05 20.82
N VAL A 121 9.28 -9.23 20.48
CA VAL A 121 8.77 -10.03 19.35
C VAL A 121 7.34 -10.51 19.59
N CYS A 122 7.03 -10.95 20.81
CA CYS A 122 5.67 -11.33 21.22
C CYS A 122 4.71 -10.14 21.12
N GLU A 123 5.11 -8.97 21.58
CA GLU A 123 4.27 -7.77 21.55
C GLU A 123 4.07 -7.26 20.11
N ALA A 124 5.12 -7.28 19.28
CA ALA A 124 5.01 -6.96 17.86
C ALA A 124 4.08 -7.92 17.12
N ARG A 125 4.12 -9.21 17.45
CA ARG A 125 3.21 -10.23 16.92
C ARG A 125 1.77 -9.95 17.34
N ARG A 126 1.54 -9.64 18.62
CA ARG A 126 0.23 -9.26 19.16
C ARG A 126 -0.36 -8.04 18.44
N ILE A 127 0.44 -6.98 18.26
CA ILE A 127 0.02 -5.76 17.55
C ILE A 127 -0.28 -6.07 16.08
N ARG A 128 0.53 -6.90 15.42
CA ARG A 128 0.31 -7.32 14.03
C ARG A 128 -1.01 -8.07 13.86
N LEU A 129 -1.32 -8.98 14.78
CA LEU A 129 -2.62 -9.68 14.83
C LEU A 129 -3.78 -8.70 15.07
N ALA A 130 -3.62 -7.75 16.00
CA ALA A 130 -4.64 -6.72 16.28
C ALA A 130 -4.90 -5.80 15.06
N MET A 131 -3.90 -5.61 14.20
CA MET A 131 -4.03 -4.89 12.93
C MET A 131 -4.58 -5.77 11.79
N GLY A 132 -4.99 -7.01 12.07
CA GLY A 132 -5.51 -7.94 11.06
C GLY A 132 -4.47 -8.39 10.03
N LYS A 133 -3.17 -8.19 10.30
CA LYS A 133 -2.09 -8.61 9.41
C LYS A 133 -1.69 -10.05 9.76
N PRO A 134 -1.59 -10.95 8.77
CA PRO A 134 -1.21 -12.32 9.05
C PRO A 134 0.23 -12.37 9.57
N VAL A 135 0.43 -13.21 10.58
CA VAL A 135 1.75 -13.57 11.09
C VAL A 135 2.14 -14.86 10.39
N THR A 136 3.04 -14.77 9.42
CA THR A 136 3.66 -15.96 8.84
C THR A 136 4.57 -16.59 9.89
N GLU A 137 4.17 -17.71 10.44
CA GLU A 137 5.08 -18.57 11.17
C GLU A 137 6.02 -19.17 10.15
N SER A 138 7.32 -18.84 10.24
CA SER A 138 8.31 -19.57 9.48
C SER A 138 8.39 -20.96 10.09
N THR A 139 7.60 -21.90 9.54
CA THR A 139 7.76 -23.32 9.84
C THR A 139 9.12 -23.72 9.29
N GLY A 140 10.13 -23.70 10.16
CA GLY A 140 11.45 -24.22 9.86
C GLY A 140 11.32 -25.68 9.48
N ALA A 141 11.57 -25.99 8.21
CA ALA A 141 11.72 -27.36 7.75
C ALA A 141 13.00 -27.92 8.38
N SER A 142 12.86 -28.66 9.48
CA SER A 142 13.91 -29.55 9.98
C SER A 142 13.99 -30.75 9.04
N GLY A 143 14.84 -30.66 8.03
CA GLY A 143 15.25 -31.81 7.23
C GLY A 143 16.43 -32.52 7.90
N ASP A 144 16.14 -33.55 8.69
CA ASP A 144 17.12 -34.58 9.01
C ASP A 144 17.26 -35.51 7.80
N GLY A 145 18.43 -35.47 7.17
CA GLY A 145 18.81 -36.31 6.05
C GLY A 145 20.31 -36.29 5.84
N ALA A 146 21.01 -37.18 6.54
CA ALA A 146 22.44 -37.39 6.44
C ALA A 146 22.85 -38.06 5.11
N ALA A 147 24.10 -37.80 4.70
CA ALA A 147 24.94 -38.36 3.62
C ALA A 147 25.23 -37.28 2.54
N ASP A 148 26.44 -37.04 2.05
CA ASP A 148 27.75 -37.64 2.25
C ASP A 148 28.81 -36.61 1.82
N THR A 149 30.03 -36.85 2.28
CA THR A 149 31.29 -36.13 2.04
C THR A 149 31.62 -35.78 0.58
N SER A 150 32.18 -34.59 0.34
CA SER A 150 33.43 -34.46 -0.44
C SER A 150 34.04 -33.06 -0.33
N LEU A 151 35.29 -33.05 0.13
CA LEU A 151 36.22 -31.94 0.20
C LEU A 151 36.60 -31.44 -1.20
N HIS A 152 36.62 -30.12 -1.40
CA HIS A 152 37.69 -29.49 -2.18
C HIS A 152 38.04 -28.12 -1.60
N ALA A 153 39.35 -27.95 -1.43
CA ALA A 153 40.07 -26.85 -0.81
C ALA A 153 39.94 -25.50 -1.55
N PRO A 154 40.27 -24.37 -0.89
CA PRO A 154 40.24 -23.05 -1.50
C PRO A 154 41.51 -22.80 -2.32
N VAL A 155 41.37 -22.26 -3.53
CA VAL A 155 42.48 -21.70 -4.29
C VAL A 155 42.59 -20.22 -3.98
N THR A 156 43.77 -19.87 -3.47
CA THR A 156 44.29 -18.55 -3.13
C THR A 156 44.83 -17.79 -4.35
N ALA A 157 44.70 -16.45 -4.25
CA ALA A 157 45.63 -15.40 -4.68
C ALA A 157 45.85 -15.08 -6.18
N ALA A 158 45.55 -13.81 -6.54
CA ALA A 158 46.49 -12.81 -7.07
C ALA A 158 45.77 -11.45 -7.07
N GLU A 159 46.10 -10.51 -6.18
CA GLU A 159 47.11 -9.45 -6.37
C GLU A 159 46.81 -8.49 -7.54
N ALA A 160 46.38 -7.27 -7.22
CA ALA A 160 46.83 -6.05 -7.88
C ALA A 160 46.69 -4.87 -6.91
N THR A 161 47.81 -4.21 -6.66
CA THR A 161 48.06 -3.26 -5.58
C THR A 161 48.36 -1.89 -6.19
N VAL A 162 47.74 -0.84 -5.61
CA VAL A 162 48.26 0.54 -5.39
C VAL A 162 48.50 1.49 -6.56
N GLU A 163 47.89 2.67 -6.45
CA GLU A 163 48.46 4.05 -6.36
C GLU A 163 47.25 4.98 -6.04
N LYS A 164 47.06 5.72 -4.94
CA LYS A 164 47.81 6.63 -4.04
C LYS A 164 48.42 7.87 -4.70
N THR A 165 47.75 9.01 -4.56
CA THR A 165 48.29 10.32 -4.10
C THR A 165 47.16 11.33 -3.88
N MET A 166 46.95 11.76 -2.63
CA MET A 166 47.24 13.12 -2.07
C MET A 166 46.03 14.07 -2.15
N ASP A 167 45.38 14.37 -1.02
CA ASP A 167 45.72 15.46 -0.08
C ASP A 167 45.76 16.84 -0.75
N THR A 168 44.77 17.68 -0.45
CA THR A 168 44.98 19.08 0.00
C THR A 168 43.67 19.61 0.60
N ALA A 169 43.67 19.84 1.91
CA ALA A 169 42.73 20.69 2.60
C ALA A 169 43.20 22.15 2.52
N LEU A 170 42.28 23.10 2.30
CA LEU A 170 42.36 24.45 2.85
C LEU A 170 41.00 25.16 2.75
N GLU A 171 40.33 25.16 3.91
CA GLU A 171 39.61 26.25 4.57
C GLU A 171 39.63 27.63 3.88
N VAL A 172 38.47 28.29 3.79
CA VAL A 172 38.15 29.67 4.24
C VAL A 172 36.68 29.98 3.91
N ALA A 173 35.88 30.29 4.94
CA ALA A 173 34.62 31.04 4.86
C ALA A 173 34.88 32.47 5.41
N PRO A 174 33.91 33.42 5.48
CA PRO A 174 32.67 33.65 4.74
C PRO A 174 32.60 35.08 4.14
N ALA A 175 31.57 35.41 3.35
CA ALA A 175 31.23 36.81 3.07
C ALA A 175 29.71 37.03 2.94
N THR A 176 29.15 37.66 3.96
CA THR A 176 27.88 38.40 3.95
C THR A 176 28.06 39.77 3.27
N PRO A 177 27.06 40.27 2.54
CA PRO A 177 26.76 41.71 2.49
C PRO A 177 25.38 41.95 3.14
N ASP A 178 25.32 42.57 4.31
CA ASP A 178 25.34 44.02 4.55
C ASP A 178 24.05 44.73 4.15
N VAL A 179 23.49 45.37 5.18
CA VAL A 179 22.21 46.06 5.25
C VAL A 179 22.43 47.49 4.79
N ARG A 180 21.67 47.95 3.78
CA ARG A 180 21.53 49.39 3.53
C ARG A 180 20.07 49.80 3.56
N ALA A 181 19.69 50.31 4.73
CA ALA A 181 18.62 51.26 4.89
C ALA A 181 18.94 52.54 4.10
N ALA A 182 17.98 52.98 3.30
CA ALA A 182 17.88 54.38 2.86
C ALA A 182 16.52 54.89 3.33
N ALA A 183 16.55 55.55 4.49
CA ALA A 183 15.49 56.44 4.91
C ALA A 183 15.57 57.74 4.08
N SER A 184 14.42 58.29 3.72
CA SER A 184 14.27 59.74 3.66
C SER A 184 12.84 60.17 4.01
N PRO A 185 12.69 61.39 4.55
CA PRO A 185 11.63 61.75 5.47
C PRO A 185 10.59 62.67 4.82
N VAL A 186 9.34 62.60 5.25
CA VAL A 186 8.37 63.69 5.02
C VAL A 186 7.70 64.06 6.34
N SER A 187 7.92 65.30 6.73
CA SER A 187 7.38 65.97 7.91
C SER A 187 5.85 66.07 7.93
N PRO A 188 5.25 66.20 9.13
CA PRO A 188 3.82 66.38 9.33
C PRO A 188 3.43 67.86 9.21
N GLY A 189 2.40 68.15 8.43
CA GLY A 189 1.71 69.44 8.39
C GLY A 189 0.32 69.32 9.04
N PRO A 190 -0.11 70.26 9.90
CA PRO A 190 -1.39 70.19 10.60
C PRO A 190 -2.51 70.72 9.72
N GLY A 191 -3.44 69.85 9.33
CA GLY A 191 -4.59 70.20 8.50
C GLY A 191 -5.86 69.57 9.05
N ARG A 192 -6.55 70.31 9.91
CA ARG A 192 -7.89 70.03 10.40
C ARG A 192 -8.87 70.23 9.25
N ALA A 193 -9.47 69.14 8.74
CA ALA A 193 -10.64 69.21 7.85
C ALA A 193 -11.44 67.90 7.93
N GLU A 194 -12.65 68.04 8.48
CA GLU A 194 -13.91 67.34 8.24
C GLU A 194 -13.99 65.79 8.22
N PRO A 195 -15.03 65.20 8.84
CA PRO A 195 -15.29 63.77 8.75
C PRO A 195 -15.73 63.44 7.32
N CYS A 196 -14.82 62.84 6.54
CA CYS A 196 -15.19 62.16 5.30
C CYS A 196 -16.13 60.99 5.64
N THR A 197 -17.43 61.23 5.48
CA THR A 197 -18.43 60.20 5.31
C THR A 197 -18.12 59.47 4.01
N ILE A 198 -17.27 58.44 4.09
CA ILE A 198 -17.04 57.51 2.98
C ILE A 198 -18.41 56.87 2.72
N PRO A 199 -18.99 57.01 1.51
CA PRO A 199 -20.14 56.21 1.15
C PRO A 199 -19.66 54.76 1.18
N VAL A 200 -20.14 54.00 2.17
CA VAL A 200 -20.04 52.55 2.20
C VAL A 200 -20.72 52.08 0.94
N ARG A 201 -19.92 51.88 -0.11
CA ARG A 201 -20.32 51.18 -1.31
C ARG A 201 -20.88 49.85 -0.80
N PRO A 202 -22.13 49.49 -1.11
CA PRO A 202 -22.60 48.14 -0.85
C PRO A 202 -21.58 47.24 -1.49
N ARG A 203 -20.82 46.52 -0.66
CA ARG A 203 -20.03 45.40 -1.13
C ARG A 203 -21.11 44.45 -1.62
N GLU A 204 -21.37 44.48 -2.92
CA GLU A 204 -22.14 43.43 -3.58
C GLU A 204 -21.52 42.14 -3.06
N ALA A 205 -22.26 41.48 -2.16
CA ALA A 205 -22.01 40.11 -1.81
C ALA A 205 -22.19 39.39 -3.13
N ALA A 206 -21.09 39.20 -3.86
CA ALA A 206 -21.03 38.16 -4.84
C ALA A 206 -21.24 36.89 -4.02
N ASP A 207 -22.50 36.45 -3.97
CA ASP A 207 -23.00 35.15 -3.53
C ASP A 207 -22.38 34.05 -4.41
N THR A 208 -21.06 34.03 -4.45
CA THR A 208 -20.27 32.89 -4.85
C THR A 208 -20.06 32.19 -3.53
N GLU A 209 -21.05 31.43 -3.08
CA GLU A 209 -20.80 30.36 -2.12
C GLU A 209 -19.51 29.67 -2.61
N PRO A 210 -18.45 29.67 -1.79
CA PRO A 210 -17.20 29.14 -2.26
C PRO A 210 -17.48 27.64 -2.50
N ASP A 211 -17.36 27.19 -3.74
CA ASP A 211 -17.74 25.82 -4.10
C ASP A 211 -16.82 24.83 -3.38
N ILE A 212 -17.37 24.04 -2.46
CA ILE A 212 -16.62 23.00 -1.74
C ILE A 212 -15.95 22.04 -2.73
N ASP A 213 -16.60 21.76 -3.88
CA ASP A 213 -16.06 20.89 -4.90
C ASP A 213 -14.86 21.52 -5.62
N ARG A 214 -14.75 22.85 -5.64
CA ARG A 214 -13.57 23.56 -6.15
C ARG A 214 -12.39 23.42 -5.19
N GLU A 215 -12.60 23.59 -3.89
CA GLU A 215 -11.54 23.40 -2.88
C GLU A 215 -11.07 21.93 -2.86
N ILE A 216 -12.00 20.96 -2.89
CA ILE A 216 -11.67 19.53 -2.95
C ILE A 216 -10.83 19.22 -4.20
N ARG A 217 -11.21 19.76 -5.37
CA ARG A 217 -10.41 19.61 -6.59
C ARG A 217 -9.02 20.24 -6.42
N GLN A 218 -8.94 21.47 -5.92
CA GLN A 218 -7.65 22.13 -5.73
C GLN A 218 -6.75 21.35 -4.77
N PHE A 219 -7.31 20.76 -3.72
CA PHE A 219 -6.57 19.88 -2.82
C PHE A 219 -6.07 18.61 -3.52
N ALA A 220 -6.96 17.87 -4.19
CA ALA A 220 -6.61 16.60 -4.85
C ALA A 220 -5.56 16.75 -5.97
N TYR A 221 -5.54 17.88 -6.67
CA TYR A 221 -4.59 18.17 -7.75
C TYR A 221 -3.38 19.01 -7.29
N GLY A 222 -3.44 19.62 -6.10
CA GLY A 222 -2.44 20.59 -5.63
C GLY A 222 -1.20 19.98 -4.99
N GLN A 223 -1.22 18.70 -4.61
CA GLN A 223 -0.07 18.01 -4.01
C GLN A 223 0.23 16.73 -4.77
N THR A 224 1.44 16.18 -4.66
CA THR A 224 1.83 14.94 -5.34
C THR A 224 1.36 13.68 -4.60
N ALA A 225 1.42 13.69 -3.28
CA ALA A 225 0.94 12.61 -2.43
C ALA A 225 0.07 13.19 -1.32
N HIS A 226 -0.91 12.41 -0.87
CA HIS A 226 -1.75 12.75 0.27
C HIS A 226 -1.61 11.67 1.33
N SER A 227 -1.09 12.05 2.49
CA SER A 227 -1.20 11.22 3.69
C SER A 227 -2.62 11.32 4.27
N SER A 228 -3.00 10.34 5.08
CA SER A 228 -4.26 10.44 5.84
C SER A 228 -4.29 11.67 6.74
N MET A 229 -3.13 12.16 7.20
CA MET A 229 -3.02 13.38 8.00
C MET A 229 -3.37 14.62 7.15
N ASP A 230 -2.86 14.71 5.92
CA ASP A 230 -3.15 15.83 5.01
C ASP A 230 -4.65 15.93 4.72
N ILE A 231 -5.32 14.79 4.56
CA ILE A 231 -6.78 14.73 4.32
C ILE A 231 -7.54 15.24 5.55
N ILE A 232 -7.14 14.82 6.76
CA ILE A 232 -7.76 15.26 8.01
C ILE A 232 -7.56 16.76 8.22
N ASP A 233 -6.36 17.27 7.98
CA ASP A 233 -6.06 18.69 8.11
C ASP A 233 -6.80 19.53 7.06
N PHE A 234 -6.99 19.00 5.85
CA PHE A 234 -7.83 19.65 4.84
C PHE A 234 -9.30 19.71 5.26
N ILE A 235 -9.85 18.67 5.89
CA ILE A 235 -11.21 18.68 6.42
C ILE A 235 -11.36 19.72 7.55
N ARG A 236 -10.36 19.82 8.43
CA ARG A 236 -10.33 20.87 9.46
C ARG A 236 -10.32 22.25 8.82
N TYR A 237 -9.50 22.46 7.80
CA TYR A 237 -9.47 23.70 7.02
C TYR A 237 -10.84 24.06 6.42
N LEU A 238 -11.56 23.08 5.85
CA LEU A 238 -12.91 23.32 5.32
C LEU A 238 -13.87 23.73 6.45
N LYS A 239 -13.82 23.08 7.61
CA LYS A 239 -14.64 23.48 8.76
C LYS A 239 -14.30 24.89 9.26
N ASP A 240 -13.03 25.22 9.36
CA ASP A 240 -12.54 26.54 9.81
C ASP A 240 -12.95 27.65 8.84
N LYS A 241 -13.08 27.34 7.55
CA LYS A 241 -13.64 28.24 6.53
C LYS A 241 -15.16 28.43 6.61
N GLY A 242 -15.85 27.71 7.50
CA GLY A 242 -17.30 27.82 7.70
C GLY A 242 -18.14 26.98 6.74
N TYR A 243 -17.53 26.01 6.05
CA TYR A 243 -18.29 25.08 5.23
C TYR A 243 -19.15 24.15 6.10
N SER A 244 -20.41 23.96 5.70
CA SER A 244 -21.30 22.97 6.28
C SER A 244 -21.39 21.75 5.37
N PHE A 245 -20.92 20.60 5.84
CA PHE A 245 -20.95 19.34 5.10
C PHE A 245 -20.91 18.16 6.08
N GLU A 246 -21.35 16.99 5.61
CA GLU A 246 -21.13 15.74 6.33
C GLU A 246 -19.70 15.25 6.03
N GLU A 247 -18.91 15.00 7.08
CA GLU A 247 -17.50 14.61 6.95
C GLU A 247 -17.32 13.35 6.10
N SER A 248 -18.22 12.37 6.25
CA SER A 248 -18.26 11.13 5.47
C SER A 248 -18.34 11.41 3.96
N ILE A 249 -19.23 12.31 3.56
CA ILE A 249 -19.46 12.69 2.16
C ILE A 249 -18.25 13.46 1.60
N ALA A 250 -17.68 14.39 2.37
CA ALA A 250 -16.49 15.13 1.93
C ALA A 250 -15.26 14.22 1.80
N LEU A 251 -15.07 13.29 2.75
CA LEU A 251 -14.03 12.28 2.68
C LEU A 251 -14.17 11.42 1.42
N GLU A 252 -15.37 10.88 1.18
CA GLU A 252 -15.66 10.08 -0.02
C GLU A 252 -15.32 10.85 -1.29
N LYS A 253 -15.78 12.11 -1.40
CA LYS A 253 -15.46 12.97 -2.55
C LYS A 253 -13.95 13.19 -2.71
N ILE A 254 -13.21 13.45 -1.64
CA ILE A 254 -11.75 13.62 -1.68
C ILE A 254 -11.08 12.34 -2.19
N TYR A 255 -11.44 11.18 -1.65
CA TYR A 255 -10.88 9.89 -2.08
C TYR A 255 -11.17 9.60 -3.55
N VAL A 256 -12.41 9.82 -4.01
CA VAL A 256 -12.80 9.66 -5.42
C VAL A 256 -11.94 10.57 -6.31
N ARG A 257 -11.75 11.84 -5.94
CA ARG A 257 -10.91 12.76 -6.74
C ARG A 257 -9.44 12.36 -6.77
N ILE A 258 -8.90 11.88 -5.65
CA ILE A 258 -7.52 11.36 -5.60
C ILE A 258 -7.37 10.12 -6.49
N GLU A 259 -8.38 9.23 -6.48
CA GLU A 259 -8.37 8.03 -7.31
C GLU A 259 -8.52 8.34 -8.81
N GLU A 260 -9.42 9.26 -9.17
CA GLU A 260 -9.57 9.77 -10.54
C GLU A 260 -8.24 10.32 -11.07
N ARG A 261 -7.59 11.19 -10.31
CA ARG A 261 -6.28 11.72 -10.69
C ARG A 261 -5.22 10.62 -10.83
N LYS A 262 -5.12 9.69 -9.88
CA LYS A 262 -4.16 8.56 -9.99
C LYS A 262 -4.39 7.74 -11.27
N LYS A 263 -5.64 7.58 -11.67
CA LYS A 263 -6.01 6.91 -12.92
C LYS A 263 -5.60 7.74 -14.14
N GLU A 264 -5.78 9.06 -14.10
CA GLU A 264 -5.31 10.00 -15.15
C GLU A 264 -3.78 9.95 -15.29
N ASP A 265 -3.05 10.06 -14.17
CA ASP A 265 -1.59 10.00 -14.13
C ASP A 265 -1.08 8.66 -14.69
N ARG A 266 -1.71 7.54 -14.28
CA ARG A 266 -1.38 6.21 -14.81
C ARG A 266 -1.64 6.10 -16.31
N SER A 267 -2.77 6.62 -16.80
CA SER A 267 -3.10 6.63 -18.22
C SER A 267 -2.09 7.45 -19.03
N ALA A 268 -1.65 8.60 -18.50
CA ALA A 268 -0.61 9.41 -19.11
C ALA A 268 0.73 8.67 -19.19
N ILE A 269 1.13 7.99 -18.11
CA ILE A 269 2.35 7.16 -18.08
C ILE A 269 2.25 6.01 -19.09
N GLU A 270 1.12 5.31 -19.15
CA GLU A 270 0.89 4.21 -20.09
C GLU A 270 1.03 4.70 -21.54
N LYS A 271 0.50 5.89 -21.87
CA LYS A 271 0.62 6.51 -23.19
C LYS A 271 2.07 6.87 -23.54
N GLU A 272 2.83 7.43 -22.60
CA GLU A 272 4.25 7.75 -22.81
C GLU A 272 5.10 6.47 -22.96
N VAL A 273 4.79 5.43 -22.17
CA VAL A 273 5.42 4.11 -22.31
C VAL A 273 5.14 3.51 -23.68
N GLU A 274 3.90 3.57 -24.18
CA GLU A 274 3.56 3.14 -25.55
C GLU A 274 4.34 3.93 -26.61
N GLY A 275 4.52 5.23 -26.40
CA GLY A 275 5.34 6.14 -27.19
C GLY A 275 6.79 5.63 -27.40
N LEU A 276 7.35 4.99 -26.37
CA LEU A 276 8.71 4.46 -26.38
C LEU A 276 8.89 3.30 -27.38
N PHE A 277 7.83 2.54 -27.67
CA PHE A 277 7.89 1.35 -28.53
C PHE A 277 7.67 1.66 -30.02
N TYR A 278 7.55 2.91 -30.45
CA TYR A 278 7.35 3.23 -31.88
C TYR A 278 8.57 2.88 -32.75
N GLY A 279 9.78 2.87 -32.21
CA GLY A 279 11.02 2.61 -32.97
C GLY A 279 11.70 1.26 -32.71
N ALA A 280 11.42 0.61 -31.57
CA ALA A 280 12.11 -0.61 -31.15
C ALA A 280 11.17 -1.62 -30.47
N ARG A 281 11.51 -2.91 -30.56
CA ARG A 281 10.77 -3.99 -29.87
C ARG A 281 11.06 -4.01 -28.37
N ALA A 282 12.27 -3.65 -27.99
CA ALA A 282 12.70 -3.50 -26.61
C ALA A 282 13.51 -2.19 -26.52
N PRO A 283 13.04 -1.19 -25.76
CA PRO A 283 13.78 0.03 -25.53
C PRO A 283 15.06 -0.27 -24.74
N PRO A 284 16.20 0.39 -25.05
CA PRO A 284 17.39 0.32 -24.22
C PRO A 284 17.13 0.94 -22.84
N GLU A 285 17.95 0.55 -21.86
CA GLU A 285 17.83 1.04 -20.46
C GLU A 285 17.96 2.56 -20.36
N GLN A 286 18.77 3.18 -21.22
CA GLN A 286 18.93 4.64 -21.26
C GLN A 286 17.60 5.34 -21.60
N ASP A 287 16.87 4.86 -22.61
CA ASP A 287 15.58 5.44 -23.01
C ASP A 287 14.53 5.32 -21.89
N ILE A 288 14.62 4.27 -21.06
CA ILE A 288 13.75 4.09 -19.89
C ILE A 288 14.10 5.13 -18.81
N CYS A 289 15.38 5.36 -18.54
CA CYS A 289 15.82 6.41 -17.62
C CYS A 289 15.38 7.80 -18.10
N ASP A 290 15.59 8.11 -19.39
CA ASP A 290 15.19 9.38 -19.99
C ASP A 290 13.66 9.58 -19.96
N LEU A 291 12.88 8.50 -20.11
CA LEU A 291 11.44 8.52 -19.91
C LEU A 291 11.08 8.84 -18.45
N ILE A 292 11.70 8.18 -17.48
CA ILE A 292 11.46 8.42 -16.04
C ILE A 292 11.75 9.88 -15.69
N GLU A 293 12.83 10.46 -16.20
CA GLU A 293 13.17 11.87 -15.98
C GLU A 293 12.10 12.80 -16.58
N ARG A 294 11.68 12.58 -17.83
CA ARG A 294 10.60 13.36 -18.46
C ARG A 294 9.28 13.27 -17.71
N LEU A 295 8.92 12.10 -17.18
CA LEU A 295 7.72 11.93 -16.38
C LEU A 295 7.81 12.72 -15.06
N ARG A 296 8.99 12.79 -14.42
CA ARG A 296 9.22 13.64 -13.23
C ARG A 296 9.12 15.12 -13.57
N GLU A 297 9.72 15.55 -14.66
CA GLU A 297 9.64 16.94 -15.15
C GLU A 297 8.20 17.36 -15.49
N SER A 298 7.37 16.40 -15.92
CA SER A 298 5.94 16.61 -16.18
C SER A 298 5.08 16.72 -14.92
N GLY A 299 5.68 16.54 -13.73
CA GLY A 299 4.98 16.60 -12.44
C GLY A 299 4.11 15.38 -12.13
N LEU A 300 4.27 14.28 -12.88
CA LEU A 300 3.54 13.04 -12.63
C LEU A 300 4.10 12.33 -11.40
N VAL A 301 3.21 11.67 -10.66
CA VAL A 301 3.56 10.98 -9.41
C VAL A 301 3.53 9.49 -9.65
N PHE A 302 4.69 8.86 -9.50
CA PHE A 302 4.84 7.43 -9.74
C PHE A 302 6.03 6.88 -8.98
N GLU A 303 6.01 5.56 -8.76
CA GLU A 303 7.18 4.82 -8.33
C GLU A 303 8.00 4.39 -9.55
N GLU A 304 9.32 4.56 -9.49
CA GLU A 304 10.20 4.20 -10.61
C GLU A 304 10.06 2.73 -11.02
N MET A 305 9.90 1.86 -10.02
CA MET A 305 9.69 0.43 -10.23
C MET A 305 8.40 0.11 -10.99
N ASP A 306 7.35 0.92 -10.81
CA ASP A 306 6.08 0.75 -11.52
C ASP A 306 6.22 1.10 -13.00
N VAL A 307 6.92 2.19 -13.33
CA VAL A 307 7.20 2.55 -14.73
C VAL A 307 8.02 1.47 -15.41
N ARG A 308 9.09 0.99 -14.74
CA ARG A 308 9.92 -0.12 -15.26
C ARG A 308 9.10 -1.39 -15.48
N ARG A 309 8.17 -1.70 -14.57
CA ARG A 309 7.25 -2.84 -14.70
C ARG A 309 6.29 -2.64 -15.88
N LEU A 310 5.73 -1.45 -16.07
CA LEU A 310 4.86 -1.13 -17.20
C LEU A 310 5.60 -1.31 -18.53
N VAL A 311 6.83 -0.81 -18.64
CA VAL A 311 7.68 -1.00 -19.83
C VAL A 311 7.89 -2.49 -20.12
N ARG A 312 8.24 -3.30 -19.11
CA ARG A 312 8.41 -4.76 -19.28
C ARG A 312 7.13 -5.44 -19.75
N VAL A 313 5.97 -5.08 -19.18
CA VAL A 313 4.66 -5.62 -19.59
C VAL A 313 4.33 -5.24 -21.03
N ALA A 314 4.57 -3.98 -21.42
CA ALA A 314 4.37 -3.50 -22.78
C ALA A 314 5.27 -4.23 -23.79
N ALA A 315 6.54 -4.45 -23.45
CA ALA A 315 7.47 -5.22 -24.27
C ALA A 315 7.01 -6.67 -24.49
N LEU A 316 6.51 -7.32 -23.44
CA LEU A 316 5.96 -8.69 -23.53
C LEU A 316 4.72 -8.76 -24.40
N ARG A 317 3.78 -7.80 -24.27
CA ARG A 317 2.59 -7.72 -25.13
C ARG A 317 2.96 -7.56 -26.60
N ARG A 318 3.86 -6.62 -26.93
CA ARG A 318 4.41 -6.45 -28.29
C ARG A 318 5.07 -7.71 -28.83
N ALA A 319 5.77 -8.47 -27.98
CA ALA A 319 6.39 -9.71 -28.40
C ALA A 319 5.36 -10.81 -28.72
N GLN A 320 4.23 -10.83 -28.00
CA GLN A 320 3.11 -11.74 -28.27
C GLN A 320 2.37 -11.38 -29.56
N ASP A 321 2.16 -10.09 -29.84
CA ASP A 321 1.45 -9.62 -31.05
C ASP A 321 2.25 -9.86 -32.35
N SER A 322 3.56 -10.13 -32.24
CA SER A 322 4.45 -10.38 -33.38
C SER A 322 4.58 -11.84 -33.79
N LEU A 323 3.89 -12.75 -33.09
CA LEU A 323 3.83 -14.19 -33.38
C LEU A 323 2.57 -14.53 -34.15
#